data_AF-A0A848RS55-F1
#
_entry.id   AF-A0A848RS55-F1
#
_cell.length_a   1.000
_cell.length_b   1.000
_cell.length_c   1.000
_cell.angle_alpha   90.00
_cell.angle_beta   90.00
_cell.angle_gamma   90.00
#
_symmetry.space_group_name_H-M   'P 1'
#
loop_
_entity.id
_entity.type
_entity.pdbx_description
1 polymer ?
#
loop_
_entity_poly.entity_id
_entity_poly.type
_entity_poly.pdbx_seq_one_letter_code
_entity_poly.pdbx_strand_id
1 'polypeptide(L)'
;MSKRDEIVELASNDPITTLSGWGVRSEHAYLAAFVSLGLVFLIWLVSRAKKDDRSRSEHWGLFLGEWVASLLALGVALKLEEKD
;
A
#
# COMPACT_ATOMS: atom_id res chain seq x y z
N MET A 1 -14.01 30.08 6.06
CA MET A 1 -13.61 28.68 6.32
C MET A 1 -12.11 28.58 6.07
N SER A 2 -11.35 28.02 7.01
CA SER A 2 -9.91 27.82 6.84
C SER A 2 -9.67 26.69 5.86
N LYS A 3 -8.59 26.76 5.07
CA LYS A 3 -8.20 25.71 4.13
C LYS A 3 -8.11 24.34 4.78
N ARG A 4 -7.79 24.28 6.09
CA ARG A 4 -7.78 23.04 6.89
C ARG A 4 -9.16 22.42 7.07
N ASP A 5 -10.18 23.25 7.26
CA ASP A 5 -11.54 22.81 7.56
C ASP A 5 -12.15 22.14 6.32
N GLU A 6 -11.84 22.67 5.13
CA GLU A 6 -12.23 22.11 3.83
C GLU A 6 -11.58 20.74 3.57
N ILE A 7 -10.29 20.56 3.91
CA ILE A 7 -9.61 19.25 3.77
C ILE A 7 -10.18 18.21 4.75
N VAL A 8 -10.57 18.64 5.95
CA VAL A 8 -11.17 17.75 6.96
C VAL A 8 -12.58 17.33 6.54
N GLU A 9 -13.35 18.24 5.94
CA GLU A 9 -14.68 17.96 5.41
C GLU A 9 -14.63 17.10 4.13
N LEU A 10 -13.63 17.31 3.26
CA LEU A 10 -13.36 16.43 2.11
C LEU A 10 -12.90 15.04 2.56
N ALA A 11 -11.98 14.93 3.53
CA ALA A 11 -11.53 13.65 4.07
C ALA A 11 -12.65 12.87 4.77
N SER A 12 -13.68 13.56 5.27
CA SER A 12 -14.86 12.94 5.86
C SER A 12 -15.82 12.33 4.84
N ASN A 13 -15.81 12.80 3.58
CA ASN A 13 -16.75 12.38 2.55
C ASN A 13 -16.11 11.52 1.46
N ASP A 14 -14.86 11.81 1.07
CA ASP A 14 -14.07 11.00 0.14
C ASP A 14 -12.57 10.97 0.51
N PRO A 15 -12.06 9.88 1.09
CA PRO A 15 -10.66 9.79 1.49
C PRO A 15 -9.70 9.69 0.28
N ILE A 16 -10.18 9.24 -0.89
CA ILE A 16 -9.38 9.05 -2.10
C ILE A 16 -9.03 10.39 -2.76
N THR A 17 -10.01 11.30 -2.88
CA THR A 17 -9.78 12.68 -3.37
C THR A 17 -8.77 13.42 -2.49
N THR A 18 -8.82 13.20 -1.17
CA THR A 18 -7.87 13.80 -0.23
C THR A 18 -6.44 13.30 -0.46
N LEU A 19 -6.25 11.99 -0.64
CA LEU A 19 -4.94 11.40 -0.96
C LEU A 19 -4.41 11.89 -2.31
N SER A 20 -5.27 11.91 -3.33
CA SER A 20 -4.95 12.43 -4.67
C SER A 20 -4.55 13.91 -4.61
N GLY A 21 -5.28 14.71 -3.82
CA GLY A 21 -4.99 16.12 -3.58
C GLY A 21 -3.66 16.37 -2.86
N TRP A 22 -3.15 15.41 -2.10
CA TRP A 22 -1.79 15.44 -1.52
C TRP A 22 -0.69 15.04 -2.51
N GLY A 23 -1.05 14.68 -3.75
CA GLY A 23 -0.11 14.29 -4.80
C GLY A 23 0.19 12.79 -4.82
N VAL A 24 -0.52 11.97 -4.03
CA VAL A 24 -0.37 10.51 -4.10
C VAL A 24 -1.08 10.01 -5.35
N ARG A 25 -0.30 9.46 -6.28
CA ARG A 25 -0.82 8.86 -7.53
C ARG A 25 -0.93 7.35 -7.43
N SER A 26 -1.77 6.78 -8.30
CA SER A 26 -1.92 5.33 -8.48
C SER A 26 -0.58 4.61 -8.69
N GLU A 27 0.36 5.22 -9.43
CA GLU A 27 1.71 4.70 -9.65
C GLU A 27 2.50 4.46 -8.36
N HIS A 28 2.35 5.33 -7.34
CA HIS A 28 3.04 5.18 -6.06
C HIS A 28 2.47 4.00 -5.28
N ALA A 29 1.15 3.83 -5.29
CA ALA A 29 0.48 2.71 -4.64
C ALA A 29 0.88 1.37 -5.29
N TYR A 30 0.92 1.32 -6.63
CA TYR A 30 1.40 0.14 -7.36
C TYR A 30 2.88 -0.16 -7.11
N LEU A 31 3.74 0.87 -7.08
CA LEU A 31 5.16 0.69 -6.77
C LEU A 31 5.33 0.15 -5.34
N ALA A 32 4.60 0.70 -4.37
CA ALA A 32 4.64 0.25 -2.99
C ALA A 32 4.18 -1.21 -2.87
N ALA A 33 3.12 -1.61 -3.58
CA ALA A 33 2.67 -2.99 -3.63
C ALA A 33 3.75 -3.92 -4.21
N PHE A 34 4.41 -3.51 -5.29
CA PHE A 34 5.47 -4.30 -5.90
C PHE A 34 6.71 -4.43 -5.01
N VAL A 35 7.12 -3.35 -4.33
CA VAL A 35 8.24 -3.37 -3.37
C VAL A 35 7.93 -4.30 -2.20
N SER A 36 6.71 -4.26 -1.65
CA SER A 36 6.29 -5.17 -0.58
C SER A 36 6.34 -6.63 -1.02
N LEU A 37 5.85 -6.95 -2.22
CA LEU A 37 5.92 -8.29 -2.78
C LEU A 37 7.38 -8.74 -2.97
N GLY A 38 8.23 -7.87 -3.50
CA GLY A 38 9.66 -8.12 -3.66
C GLY A 38 10.36 -8.37 -2.33
N LEU A 39 10.00 -7.63 -1.27
CA LEU A 39 10.58 -7.78 0.06
C LEU A 39 10.22 -9.14 0.68
N VAL A 40 8.96 -9.60 0.53
CA VAL A 40 8.55 -10.96 0.94
C VAL A 40 9.41 -12.01 0.24
N PHE A 41 9.55 -11.87 -1.08
CA PHE A 41 10.35 -12.79 -1.88
C PHE A 41 11.82 -12.80 -1.44
N LEU A 42 12.39 -11.63 -1.17
CA LEU A 42 13.77 -11.48 -0.71
C LEU A 42 13.97 -12.12 0.68
N ILE A 43 13.06 -11.87 1.63
CA ILE A 43 13.10 -12.45 2.98
C ILE A 43 13.00 -13.98 2.90
N TRP A 44 12.09 -14.50 2.06
CA TRP A 44 11.98 -15.94 1.81
C TRP A 44 13.25 -16.53 1.18
N LEU A 45 13.84 -15.85 0.20
CA LEU A 45 15.05 -16.31 -0.48
C LEU A 45 16.26 -16.35 0.48
N VAL A 46 16.41 -15.33 1.32
CA VAL A 46 17.41 -15.31 2.41
C VAL A 46 17.11 -16.40 3.44
N SER A 47 15.84 -16.65 3.76
CA SER A 47 15.42 -17.73 4.66
C SER A 47 15.80 -19.10 4.10
N ARG A 48 15.70 -19.34 2.79
CA ARG A 48 16.14 -20.60 2.17
C ARG A 48 17.65 -20.86 2.29
N ALA A 49 18.46 -19.82 2.44
CA ALA A 49 19.90 -19.93 2.68
C ALA A 49 20.26 -20.26 4.13
N LYS A 50 19.35 -20.05 5.10
CA LYS A 50 19.55 -20.36 6.52
C LYS A 50 18.66 -21.55 6.93
N LYS A 51 19.22 -22.58 7.57
CA LYS A 51 18.48 -23.81 7.90
C LYS A 51 17.46 -23.70 9.04
N ASP A 52 17.40 -22.58 9.77
CA ASP A 52 16.97 -22.63 11.18
C ASP A 52 15.78 -21.75 11.59
N ASP A 53 15.08 -21.07 10.68
CA ASP A 53 14.08 -20.06 11.11
C ASP A 53 12.77 -20.07 10.29
N ARG A 54 12.24 -21.27 9.99
CA ARG A 54 11.01 -21.46 9.20
C ARG A 54 9.76 -20.87 9.86
N SER A 55 9.63 -20.93 11.19
CA SER A 55 8.39 -20.48 11.87
C SER A 55 8.21 -18.95 11.85
N ARG A 56 9.30 -18.18 11.72
CA ARG A 56 9.27 -16.72 11.68
C ARG A 56 8.80 -16.20 10.32
N SER A 57 9.19 -16.86 9.22
CA SER A 57 8.83 -16.43 7.86
C SER A 57 7.32 -16.48 7.56
N GLU A 58 6.58 -17.41 8.17
CA GLU A 58 5.14 -17.61 7.91
C GLU A 58 4.28 -16.42 8.39
N HIS A 59 4.63 -15.83 9.54
CA HIS A 59 3.89 -14.70 10.11
C HIS A 59 4.18 -13.39 9.37
N TRP A 60 5.43 -13.16 8.97
CA TRP A 60 5.82 -11.99 8.18
C TRP A 60 5.26 -12.04 6.75
N GLY A 61 5.21 -13.23 6.13
CA GLY A 61 4.63 -13.42 4.80
C GLY A 61 3.12 -13.13 4.76
N LEU A 62 2.36 -13.58 5.76
CA LEU A 62 0.92 -13.30 5.86
C LEU A 62 0.66 -11.79 6.01
N PHE A 63 1.40 -11.12 6.89
CA PHE A 63 1.23 -9.69 7.14
C PHE A 63 1.55 -8.87 5.90
N LEU A 64 2.68 -9.16 5.23
CA LEU A 64 3.11 -8.46 4.02
C LEU A 64 2.21 -8.72 2.81
N GLY A 65 1.61 -9.92 2.71
CA GLY A 65 0.63 -10.23 1.67
C GLY A 65 -0.61 -9.33 1.75
N GLU A 66 -1.09 -9.04 2.96
CA GLU A 66 -2.21 -8.13 3.20
C GLU A 66 -1.90 -6.70 2.72
N TRP A 67 -0.67 -6.22 2.96
CA TRP A 67 -0.24 -4.90 2.47
C TRP A 67 -0.21 -4.83 0.94
N VAL A 68 0.19 -5.91 0.26
CA VAL A 68 0.16 -5.96 -1.21
C VAL A 68 -1.27 -5.85 -1.72
N ALA A 69 -2.21 -6.62 -1.17
CA ALA A 69 -3.62 -6.56 -1.54
C ALA A 69 -4.22 -5.18 -1.29
N SER A 70 -3.98 -4.61 -0.11
CA SER A 70 -4.47 -3.28 0.27
C SER A 70 -3.91 -2.16 -0.62
N LEU A 71 -2.61 -2.19 -0.93
CA LEU A 71 -1.97 -1.18 -1.76
C LEU A 71 -2.39 -1.29 -3.23
N LEU A 72 -2.63 -2.51 -3.73
CA LEU A 72 -3.20 -2.72 -5.07
C LEU A 72 -4.61 -2.16 -5.16
N ALA A 73 -5.48 -2.45 -4.19
CA ALA A 73 -6.83 -1.91 -4.13
C ALA A 73 -6.82 -0.38 -4.06
N LEU A 74 -5.94 0.21 -3.25
CA LEU A 74 -5.74 1.66 -3.18
C LEU A 74 -5.28 2.24 -4.52
N GLY A 75 -4.35 1.56 -5.21
CA GLY A 75 -3.89 1.98 -6.54
C GLY A 75 -5.01 1.96 -7.59
N VAL A 76 -5.91 0.98 -7.53
CA VAL A 76 -7.09 0.92 -8.40
C VAL A 76 -8.04 2.08 -8.08
N ALA A 77 -8.34 2.34 -6.81
CA ALA A 77 -9.20 3.45 -6.40
C ALA A 77 -8.64 4.81 -6.85
N LEU A 78 -7.35 5.06 -6.61
CA LEU A 78 -6.67 6.27 -7.10
C LEU A 78 -6.66 6.35 -8.62
N LYS A 79 -6.62 5.22 -9.34
CA LYS A 79 -6.64 5.23 -10.81
C LYS A 79 -8.00 5.58 -11.39
N LEU A 80 -9.07 5.23 -10.69
CA LEU A 80 -10.43 5.63 -11.04
C LEU A 80 -10.59 7.13 -10.82
N GLU A 81 -10.16 7.63 -9.66
CA GLU A 81 -10.13 9.07 -9.34
C GLU A 81 -9.30 9.91 -10.33
N GLU A 82 -8.18 9.38 -10.82
CA GLU A 82 -7.35 10.06 -11.85
C GLU A 82 -8.02 10.15 -13.23
N LYS A 83 -9.01 9.30 -13.50
CA LYS A 83 -9.68 9.18 -14.81
C LYS A 83 -10.96 10.00 -14.90
N ASP A 84 -11.59 10.29 -13.77
CA ASP A 84 -12.76 11.16 -13.65
C ASP A 84 -12.36 12.65 -13.66
#